data_AF-A0A835U5C9-F1
#
_entry.id   AF-A0A835U5C9-F1
#
_cell.length_a   1.000
_cell.length_b   1.000
_cell.length_c   1.000
_cell.angle_alpha   90.00
_cell.angle_beta   90.00
_cell.angle_gamma   90.00
#
_symmetry.space_group_name_H-M   'P 1'
#
loop_
_entity.id
_entity.type
_entity.pdbx_description
1 polymer ?
#
loop_
_entity_poly.entity_id
_entity_poly.type
_entity_poly.pdbx_seq_one_letter_code
_entity_poly.pdbx_strand_id
1 'polypeptide(L)'
;MELIEEGVGESSSPPRGIIQESAYDIKNEIYLRLVECGNPEAVANPNLRDQLDAHFNRLPLSYAVDINVDRAEDVLLHRKLLADAKDPEKRPAFNVRFMKLEDLITDTGKIIEDNEDGEFSMEALSARDEGPSIPIHEIIFSTVDRPKLLSQLSTVLSDLGLNIREAHVFSTTDGYSLDVF
;
A
#
# COMPACT_ATOMS: atom_id res chain seq x y z
N MET A 1 60.62 -12.86 -11.01
CA MET A 1 59.55 -11.86 -11.06
C MET A 1 58.27 -12.64 -11.21
N GLU A 2 57.61 -12.83 -10.07
CA GLU A 2 56.31 -13.49 -9.87
C GLU A 2 55.30 -12.36 -9.61
N LEU A 3 53.99 -12.63 -9.82
CA LEU A 3 52.79 -11.76 -9.77
C LEU A 3 52.12 -11.79 -11.17
N ILE A 4 50.83 -12.07 -11.35
CA ILE A 4 49.66 -11.76 -10.49
C ILE A 4 48.59 -12.85 -10.73
N GLU A 5 48.07 -13.46 -9.66
CA GLU A 5 46.89 -14.35 -9.67
C GLU A 5 45.60 -13.57 -9.97
N GLU A 6 44.74 -14.15 -10.80
CA GLU A 6 43.40 -13.65 -11.11
C GLU A 6 42.52 -13.63 -9.86
N GLY A 7 42.14 -12.42 -9.42
CA GLY A 7 41.08 -12.23 -8.44
C GLY A 7 39.71 -12.43 -9.09
N VAL A 8 39.03 -13.51 -8.73
CA VAL A 8 37.61 -13.73 -9.03
C VAL A 8 36.79 -12.76 -8.18
N GLY A 9 36.07 -11.85 -8.85
CA GLY A 9 35.09 -10.97 -8.22
C GLY A 9 33.87 -11.76 -7.76
N GLU A 10 33.75 -11.93 -6.45
CA GLU A 10 32.54 -12.39 -5.78
C GLU A 10 31.43 -11.34 -5.95
N SER A 11 30.42 -11.69 -6.75
CA SER A 11 29.20 -10.89 -6.88
C SER A 11 28.41 -10.96 -5.57
N SER A 12 28.66 -10.02 -4.65
CA SER A 12 27.87 -9.84 -3.45
C SER A 12 26.44 -9.42 -3.82
N SER A 13 25.51 -10.36 -3.72
CA SER A 13 24.08 -10.03 -3.71
C SER A 13 23.71 -9.43 -2.34
N PRO A 14 22.82 -8.43 -2.28
CA PRO A 14 22.45 -7.80 -1.03
C PRO A 14 21.80 -8.81 -0.04
N PRO A 15 21.96 -8.61 1.27
CA PRO A 15 21.50 -9.55 2.28
C PRO A 15 19.96 -9.58 2.34
N ARG A 16 19.38 -10.76 2.07
CA ARG A 16 17.94 -11.03 2.15
C ARG A 16 17.36 -10.96 3.58
N GLY A 17 18.18 -10.91 4.61
CA GLY A 17 17.75 -11.01 6.02
C GLY A 17 17.06 -9.76 6.58
N ILE A 18 17.51 -8.57 6.20
CA ILE A 18 17.07 -7.31 6.84
C ILE A 18 15.62 -6.95 6.46
N ILE A 19 15.20 -7.26 5.23
CA ILE A 19 13.87 -6.94 4.71
C ILE A 19 12.79 -7.88 5.28
N GLN A 20 13.19 -9.08 5.70
CA GLN A 20 12.26 -10.07 6.22
C GLN A 20 11.83 -9.75 7.65
N GLU A 21 12.74 -9.21 8.48
CA GLU A 21 12.42 -8.74 9.84
C GLU A 21 11.46 -7.55 9.83
N SER A 22 11.71 -6.53 8.99
CA SER A 22 10.82 -5.37 8.88
C SER A 22 9.40 -5.73 8.42
N ALA A 23 9.27 -6.76 7.57
CA ALA A 23 7.97 -7.28 7.14
C ALA A 23 7.25 -8.11 8.22
N TYR A 24 7.95 -8.66 9.21
CA TYR A 24 7.32 -9.26 10.39
C TYR A 24 6.83 -8.18 11.36
N ASP A 25 7.58 -7.09 11.48
CA ASP A 25 7.22 -5.97 12.35
C ASP A 25 5.93 -5.30 11.87
N ILE A 26 5.80 -4.99 10.57
CA ILE A 26 4.60 -4.36 10.02
C ILE A 26 3.33 -5.19 10.23
N LYS A 27 3.39 -6.52 10.08
CA LYS A 27 2.23 -7.41 10.29
C LYS A 27 1.71 -7.31 11.72
N ASN A 28 2.64 -7.28 12.68
CA ASN A 28 2.31 -7.21 14.09
C ASN A 28 1.77 -5.82 14.46
N GLU A 29 2.36 -4.76 13.93
CA GLU A 29 1.88 -3.38 14.10
C GLU A 29 0.45 -3.21 13.56
N ILE A 30 0.18 -3.70 12.35
CA ILE A 30 -1.16 -3.68 11.75
C ILE A 30 -2.17 -4.43 12.62
N TYR A 31 -1.82 -5.62 13.10
CA TYR A 31 -2.70 -6.39 13.97
C TYR A 31 -2.99 -5.65 15.29
N LEU A 32 -1.95 -5.11 15.94
CA LEU A 32 -2.10 -4.34 17.18
C LEU A 32 -2.98 -3.12 16.95
N ARG A 33 -2.76 -2.38 15.85
CA ARG A 33 -3.55 -1.21 15.49
C ARG A 33 -5.03 -1.55 15.30
N LEU A 34 -5.33 -2.64 14.61
CA LEU A 34 -6.71 -3.11 14.42
C LEU A 34 -7.40 -3.47 15.75
N VAL A 35 -6.65 -4.05 16.69
CA VAL A 35 -7.17 -4.36 18.04
C VAL A 35 -7.40 -3.08 18.85
N GLU A 36 -6.45 -2.15 18.84
CA GLU A 36 -6.55 -0.86 19.54
C GLU A 36 -7.73 -0.01 19.06
N CYS A 37 -7.96 0.02 17.74
CA CYS A 37 -9.11 0.70 17.13
C CYS A 37 -10.44 -0.03 17.34
N GLY A 38 -10.44 -1.20 18.00
CA GLY A 38 -11.64 -2.00 18.25
C GLY A 38 -12.28 -2.53 16.96
N ASN A 39 -11.48 -2.82 15.94
CA ASN A 39 -12.00 -3.27 14.66
C ASN A 39 -12.78 -4.58 14.83
N PRO A 40 -14.02 -4.69 14.31
CA PRO A 40 -14.88 -5.85 14.55
C PRO A 40 -14.27 -7.14 14.02
N GLU A 41 -13.48 -7.09 12.94
CA GLU A 41 -12.81 -8.28 12.40
C GLU A 41 -11.73 -8.77 13.36
N ALA A 42 -10.96 -7.87 13.98
CA ALA A 42 -9.92 -8.21 14.95
C ALA A 42 -10.49 -8.73 16.27
N VAL A 43 -11.60 -8.16 16.74
CA VAL A 43 -12.26 -8.59 17.97
C VAL A 43 -12.99 -9.93 17.79
N ALA A 44 -13.66 -10.14 16.66
CA ALA A 44 -14.45 -11.34 16.43
C ALA A 44 -13.63 -12.55 15.94
N ASN A 45 -12.51 -12.31 15.24
CA ASN A 45 -11.77 -13.38 14.58
C ASN A 45 -10.43 -13.69 15.29
N PRO A 46 -10.34 -14.80 16.04
CA PRO A 46 -9.10 -15.19 16.70
C PRO A 46 -8.00 -15.59 15.70
N ASN A 47 -8.37 -16.01 14.48
CA ASN A 47 -7.46 -16.43 13.42
C ASN A 47 -7.00 -15.27 12.53
N LEU A 48 -7.30 -14.01 12.88
CA LEU A 48 -6.96 -12.86 12.04
C LEU A 48 -5.45 -12.78 11.78
N ARG A 49 -4.62 -13.11 12.78
CA ARG A 49 -3.15 -13.07 12.66
C ARG A 49 -2.64 -13.99 11.56
N ASP A 50 -3.12 -15.23 11.52
CA ASP A 50 -2.76 -16.19 10.46
C ASP A 50 -3.29 -15.76 9.09
N GLN A 51 -4.46 -15.15 9.07
CA GLN A 51 -5.07 -14.62 7.85
C GLN A 51 -4.30 -13.43 7.28
N LEU A 52 -3.80 -12.54 8.13
CA LEU A 52 -2.88 -11.47 7.75
C LEU A 52 -1.56 -12.06 7.24
N ASP A 53 -0.98 -13.02 7.95
CA ASP A 53 0.27 -13.65 7.53
C ASP A 53 0.15 -14.28 6.13
N ALA A 54 -0.93 -15.04 5.89
CA ALA A 54 -1.23 -15.59 4.57
C ALA A 54 -1.46 -14.51 3.51
N HIS A 55 -2.08 -13.38 3.87
CA HIS A 55 -2.32 -12.24 2.97
C HIS A 55 -1.01 -11.56 2.55
N PHE A 56 -0.09 -11.32 3.48
CA PHE A 56 1.21 -10.73 3.17
C PHE A 56 2.09 -11.71 2.37
N ASN A 57 2.05 -13.01 2.69
CA ASN A 57 2.88 -14.01 2.00
C ASN A 57 2.46 -14.24 0.53
N ARG A 58 1.25 -13.83 0.12
CA ARG A 58 0.82 -13.87 -1.28
C ARG A 58 1.18 -12.61 -2.08
N LEU A 59 1.57 -11.53 -1.41
CA LEU A 59 1.88 -10.24 -2.03
C LEU A 59 3.40 -10.04 -2.12
N PRO A 60 3.88 -9.18 -3.03
CA PRO A 60 5.30 -8.84 -3.10
C PRO A 60 5.73 -8.07 -1.85
N LEU A 61 7.03 -8.13 -1.52
CA LEU A 61 7.57 -7.42 -0.36
C LEU A 61 7.36 -5.90 -0.44
N SER A 62 7.23 -5.32 -1.64
CA SER A 62 6.92 -3.89 -1.82
C SER A 62 5.59 -3.50 -1.17
N TYR A 63 4.60 -4.38 -1.17
CA TYR A 63 3.33 -4.12 -0.49
C TYR A 63 3.54 -3.79 0.99
N ALA A 64 4.43 -4.51 1.69
CA ALA A 64 4.71 -4.24 3.09
C ALA A 64 5.37 -2.86 3.34
N VAL A 65 6.06 -2.32 2.33
CA VAL A 65 6.72 -1.01 2.40
C VAL A 65 5.73 0.12 2.10
N ASP A 66 4.79 -0.10 1.21
CA ASP A 66 3.80 0.90 0.78
C ASP A 66 2.58 0.98 1.72
N ILE A 67 2.44 0.06 2.68
CA ILE A 67 1.35 0.08 3.67
C ILE A 67 1.61 1.09 4.79
N ASN A 68 0.63 1.95 5.02
CA ASN A 68 0.56 2.80 6.19
C ASN A 68 -0.10 2.06 7.38
N VAL A 69 0.62 1.98 8.50
CA VAL A 69 0.15 1.36 9.76
C VAL A 69 -1.10 2.06 10.30
N ASP A 70 -1.18 3.38 10.16
CA ASP A 70 -2.31 4.15 10.66
C ASP A 70 -3.62 3.80 9.94
N ARG A 71 -3.51 3.26 8.72
CA ARG A 71 -4.61 2.85 7.85
C ARG A 71 -4.74 1.33 7.79
N ALA A 72 -4.60 0.67 8.93
CA ALA A 72 -4.59 -0.79 9.03
C ALA A 72 -5.86 -1.46 8.43
N GLU A 73 -6.99 -0.78 8.43
CA GLU A 73 -8.23 -1.21 7.77
C GLU A 73 -8.09 -1.42 6.25
N ASP A 74 -7.16 -0.71 5.59
CA ASP A 74 -6.92 -0.85 4.16
C ASP A 74 -6.36 -2.23 3.84
N VAL A 75 -5.55 -2.80 4.73
CA VAL A 75 -5.07 -4.18 4.57
C VAL A 75 -6.24 -5.17 4.56
N LEU A 76 -7.27 -4.94 5.39
CA LEU A 76 -8.47 -5.77 5.41
C LEU A 76 -9.30 -5.58 4.14
N LEU A 77 -9.42 -4.34 3.66
CA LEU A 77 -10.10 -4.03 2.41
C LEU A 77 -9.40 -4.68 1.21
N HIS A 78 -8.08 -4.53 1.08
CA HIS A 78 -7.26 -5.17 0.05
C HIS A 78 -7.42 -6.69 0.08
N ARG A 79 -7.41 -7.27 1.28
CA ARG A 79 -7.65 -8.70 1.47
C ARG A 79 -9.01 -9.12 0.95
N LYS A 80 -10.05 -8.38 1.31
CA LYS A 80 -11.44 -8.62 0.88
C LYS A 80 -11.60 -8.48 -0.63
N LEU A 81 -11.08 -7.41 -1.24
CA LEU A 81 -11.15 -7.20 -2.69
C LEU A 81 -10.51 -8.34 -3.46
N LEU A 82 -9.34 -8.80 -3.03
CA LEU A 82 -8.67 -9.98 -3.61
C LEU A 82 -9.44 -11.29 -3.38
N ALA A 83 -10.25 -11.39 -2.32
CA ALA A 83 -11.12 -12.54 -2.10
C ALA A 83 -12.35 -12.48 -3.02
N ASP A 84 -13.00 -11.31 -3.13
CA ASP A 84 -14.13 -11.07 -4.02
C ASP A 84 -13.74 -11.24 -5.48
N ALA A 85 -12.52 -10.84 -5.86
CA ALA A 85 -11.97 -11.07 -7.19
C ALA A 85 -11.83 -12.56 -7.52
N LYS A 86 -11.93 -13.50 -6.57
CA LYS A 86 -11.94 -14.94 -6.90
C LYS A 86 -13.27 -15.37 -7.50
N ASP A 87 -14.37 -14.69 -7.18
CA ASP A 87 -15.69 -14.95 -7.75
C ASP A 87 -15.80 -14.33 -9.15
N PRO A 88 -16.04 -15.10 -10.23
CA PRO A 88 -16.12 -14.57 -11.60
C PRO A 88 -17.19 -13.49 -11.79
N GLU A 89 -18.32 -13.61 -11.08
CA GLU A 89 -19.45 -12.68 -11.16
C GLU A 89 -19.20 -11.34 -10.47
N LYS A 90 -18.19 -11.26 -9.59
CA LYS A 90 -17.82 -10.03 -8.87
C LYS A 90 -16.64 -9.31 -9.52
N ARG A 91 -16.13 -9.80 -10.65
CA ARG A 91 -14.95 -9.21 -11.31
C ARG A 91 -15.35 -8.06 -12.25
N PRO A 92 -14.58 -6.96 -12.27
CA PRO A 92 -13.51 -6.63 -11.31
C PRO A 92 -14.12 -6.28 -9.95
N ALA A 93 -13.48 -6.74 -8.86
CA ALA A 93 -13.84 -6.27 -7.52
C ALA A 93 -13.18 -4.91 -7.33
N PHE A 94 -13.92 -3.90 -6.90
CA PHE A 94 -13.34 -2.57 -6.73
C PHE A 94 -13.97 -1.80 -5.57
N ASN A 95 -13.23 -0.82 -5.07
CA ASN A 95 -13.68 0.12 -4.06
C ASN A 95 -13.30 1.53 -4.49
N VAL A 96 -14.21 2.49 -4.27
CA VAL A 96 -13.98 3.92 -4.52
C VAL A 96 -14.29 4.67 -3.24
N ARG A 97 -13.37 5.52 -2.78
CA ARG A 97 -13.65 6.46 -1.69
C ARG A 97 -13.11 7.85 -2.00
N PHE A 98 -13.74 8.85 -1.39
CA PHE A 98 -13.25 10.22 -1.38
C PHE A 98 -12.23 10.35 -0.26
N MET A 99 -11.07 10.93 -0.57
CA MET A 99 -10.04 11.27 0.40
C MET A 99 -9.96 12.78 0.52
N LYS A 100 -9.77 13.28 1.74
CA LYS A 100 -9.46 14.69 1.93
C LYS A 100 -7.97 14.89 1.72
N LEU A 101 -7.57 16.11 1.36
CA LEU A 101 -6.17 16.45 1.13
C LEU A 101 -5.30 16.23 2.40
N GLU A 102 -5.88 16.44 3.59
CA GLU A 102 -5.24 16.18 4.89
C GLU A 102 -4.83 14.72 5.08
N ASP A 103 -5.64 13.78 4.60
CA ASP A 103 -5.37 12.33 4.71
C ASP A 103 -4.17 11.92 3.84
N LEU A 104 -3.96 12.60 2.71
CA LEU A 104 -2.84 12.31 1.79
C LEU A 104 -1.49 12.83 2.31
N ILE A 105 -1.48 13.97 3.00
CA ILE A 105 -0.25 14.56 3.54
C ILE A 105 0.33 13.68 4.65
N THR A 106 -0.53 12.98 5.40
CA THR A 106 -0.09 12.02 6.42
C THR A 106 0.60 10.81 5.77
N ASP A 107 0.15 10.36 4.60
CA ASP A 107 0.79 9.28 3.83
C ASP A 107 2.15 9.68 3.24
N THR A 108 2.31 10.93 2.80
CA THR A 108 3.56 11.42 2.17
C THR A 108 4.55 12.05 3.16
N GLY A 109 4.13 12.32 4.39
CA GLY A 109 4.87 13.15 5.36
C GLY A 109 5.97 12.46 6.16
N LYS A 110 6.25 11.16 5.96
CA LYS A 110 7.27 10.44 6.76
C LYS A 110 8.71 10.55 6.25
N ILE A 111 8.98 11.49 5.34
CA ILE A 111 10.33 11.85 4.88
C ILE A 111 10.46 13.37 4.94
N ILE A 112 10.71 13.89 6.14
CA ILE A 112 11.62 15.00 6.50
C ILE A 112 11.53 15.06 8.04
N GLU A 113 12.20 14.13 8.72
CA GLU A 113 12.78 14.41 10.03
C GLU A 113 14.25 14.68 9.78
N ASP A 114 14.56 15.96 9.60
CA ASP A 114 15.80 16.60 10.06
C ASP A 114 15.78 18.01 9.50
N ASN A 115 15.36 18.96 10.33
CA ASN A 115 16.16 20.13 10.70
C ASN A 115 15.30 21.03 11.59
N GLU A 116 15.89 21.36 12.72
CA GLU A 116 15.38 22.23 13.77
C GLU A 116 15.01 23.62 13.21
N ASP A 117 14.06 24.26 13.89
CA ASP A 117 13.72 25.70 13.81
C ASP A 117 12.71 26.12 12.72
N GLY A 118 11.45 25.76 12.93
CA GLY A 118 10.32 26.43 12.30
C GLY A 118 9.01 25.94 12.87
N GLU A 119 8.45 26.65 13.85
CA GLU A 119 7.03 26.53 14.20
C GLU A 119 6.20 26.80 12.95
N PHE A 120 5.87 25.76 12.19
CA PHE A 120 4.83 25.83 11.18
C PHE A 120 3.49 25.75 11.91
N SER A 121 3.06 26.91 12.42
CA SER A 121 1.79 27.08 13.12
C SER A 121 0.65 26.49 12.29
N MET A 122 0.10 25.38 12.78
CA MET A 122 -1.00 24.63 12.17
C MET A 122 -2.28 25.48 12.06
N GLU A 123 -2.36 26.60 12.79
CA GLU A 123 -3.49 27.54 12.74
C GLU A 123 -3.56 28.38 11.45
N ALA A 124 -2.49 28.50 10.66
CA ALA A 124 -2.46 29.42 9.51
C ALA A 124 -3.19 28.89 8.25
N LEU A 125 -3.47 27.59 8.16
CA LEU A 125 -4.19 26.98 7.03
C LEU A 125 -5.71 26.91 7.23
N SER A 126 -6.20 27.06 8.47
CA SER A 126 -7.62 26.94 8.79
C SER A 126 -8.42 28.24 8.52
N ALA A 127 -7.75 29.39 8.36
CA ALA A 127 -8.42 30.69 8.26
C ALA A 127 -8.63 31.22 6.83
N ARG A 128 -8.39 30.43 5.78
CA ARG A 128 -8.62 30.83 4.37
C ARG A 128 -9.24 29.70 3.56
N ASP A 129 -10.33 29.14 4.07
CA ASP A 129 -11.12 28.14 3.36
C ASP A 129 -12.00 28.81 2.30
N GLU A 130 -11.39 29.27 1.20
CA GLU A 130 -12.04 29.45 -0.12
C GLU A 130 -10.99 29.28 -1.23
N GLY A 131 -10.41 28.08 -1.32
CA GLY A 131 -9.83 27.54 -2.53
C GLY A 131 -10.53 26.21 -2.84
N PRO A 132 -10.83 25.86 -4.10
CA PRO A 132 -11.49 24.60 -4.38
C PRO A 132 -10.57 23.46 -3.95
N SER A 133 -10.91 22.78 -2.85
CA SER A 133 -10.29 21.52 -2.48
C SER A 133 -10.44 20.57 -3.67
N ILE A 134 -9.34 20.26 -4.35
CA ILE A 134 -9.39 19.32 -5.47
C ILE A 134 -9.78 17.97 -4.87
N PRO A 135 -10.97 17.41 -5.20
CA PRO A 135 -11.42 16.17 -4.59
C PRO A 135 -10.49 15.05 -5.02
N ILE A 136 -9.82 14.42 -4.06
CA ILE A 136 -8.96 13.27 -4.29
C ILE A 136 -9.82 12.03 -4.13
N HIS A 137 -9.68 11.11 -5.08
CA HIS A 137 -10.37 9.83 -5.05
C HIS A 137 -9.30 8.77 -4.93
N GLU A 138 -9.54 7.79 -4.08
CA GLU A 138 -8.77 6.56 -4.06
C GLU A 138 -9.64 5.46 -4.66
N ILE A 139 -9.08 4.79 -5.66
CA ILE A 139 -9.76 3.75 -6.40
C ILE A 139 -8.89 2.49 -6.37
N ILE A 140 -9.44 1.43 -5.78
CA ILE A 140 -8.75 0.15 -5.64
C ILE A 140 -9.46 -0.87 -6.51
N PHE A 141 -8.72 -1.54 -7.38
CA PHE A 141 -9.19 -2.66 -8.20
C PHE A 141 -8.52 -3.95 -7.76
N SER A 142 -9.28 -5.04 -7.86
CA SER A 142 -8.74 -6.38 -7.83
C SER A 142 -9.37 -7.26 -8.90
N THR A 143 -8.51 -7.89 -9.70
CA THR A 143 -8.91 -8.74 -10.82
C THR A 143 -7.83 -9.76 -11.15
N VAL A 144 -8.06 -10.60 -12.15
CA VAL A 144 -7.07 -11.55 -12.65
C VAL A 144 -5.89 -10.80 -13.26
N ASP A 145 -4.68 -11.12 -12.83
CA ASP A 145 -3.47 -10.50 -13.37
C ASP A 145 -3.27 -10.94 -14.82
N ARG A 146 -3.20 -9.97 -15.74
CA ARG A 146 -3.06 -10.18 -17.18
C ARG A 146 -2.27 -9.05 -17.82
N PRO A 147 -1.59 -9.32 -18.95
CA PRO A 147 -0.84 -8.30 -19.67
C PRO A 147 -1.73 -7.09 -20.03
N LYS A 148 -1.18 -5.88 -19.83
CA LYS A 148 -1.81 -4.59 -20.13
C LYS A 148 -2.98 -4.19 -19.23
N LEU A 149 -3.23 -4.89 -18.12
CA LEU A 149 -4.28 -4.52 -17.18
C LEU A 149 -4.18 -3.06 -16.71
N LEU A 150 -3.00 -2.64 -16.22
CA LEU A 150 -2.77 -1.26 -15.78
C LEU A 150 -3.07 -0.23 -16.86
N SER A 151 -2.69 -0.51 -18.12
CA SER A 151 -2.99 0.38 -19.24
C SER A 151 -4.50 0.44 -19.51
N GLN A 152 -5.23 -0.67 -19.39
CA GLN A 152 -6.68 -0.69 -19.54
C GLN A 152 -7.37 0.11 -18.44
N LEU A 153 -6.97 -0.09 -17.18
CA LEU A 153 -7.52 0.66 -16.04
C LEU A 153 -7.21 2.16 -16.16
N SER A 154 -5.97 2.50 -16.52
CA SER A 154 -5.57 3.90 -16.73
C SER A 154 -6.37 4.59 -17.84
N THR A 155 -6.66 3.88 -18.93
CA THR A 155 -7.55 4.39 -19.99
C THR A 155 -8.95 4.64 -19.46
N VAL A 156 -9.54 3.70 -18.71
CA VAL A 156 -10.89 3.87 -18.14
C VAL A 156 -10.94 5.07 -17.19
N LEU A 157 -9.93 5.24 -16.33
CA LEU A 157 -9.85 6.39 -15.42
C LEU A 157 -9.70 7.71 -16.19
N SER A 158 -8.89 7.72 -17.25
CA SER A 158 -8.71 8.89 -18.12
C SER A 158 -9.98 9.23 -18.91
N ASP A 159 -10.70 8.23 -19.41
CA ASP A 159 -11.98 8.39 -20.13
C ASP A 159 -13.07 8.99 -19.22
N LEU A 160 -12.99 8.72 -17.91
CA LEU A 160 -13.85 9.33 -16.89
C LEU A 160 -13.41 10.76 -16.51
N GLY A 161 -12.31 11.27 -17.07
CA GLY A 161 -11.76 12.59 -16.75
C GLY A 161 -11.02 12.65 -15.42
N LEU A 162 -10.60 11.50 -14.87
CA LEU A 162 -9.81 11.44 -13.64
C LEU A 162 -8.32 11.55 -13.98
N ASN A 163 -7.61 12.37 -13.21
CA ASN A 163 -6.15 12.47 -13.28
C ASN A 163 -5.53 11.57 -12.22
N ILE A 164 -4.69 10.63 -12.64
CA ILE A 164 -3.98 9.72 -11.73
C ILE A 164 -2.81 10.46 -11.11
N ARG A 165 -2.76 10.51 -9.78
CA ARG A 165 -1.66 11.15 -9.02
C ARG A 165 -0.60 10.15 -8.61
N GLU A 166 -1.05 8.96 -8.21
CA GLU A 166 -0.23 7.88 -7.68
C GLU A 166 -0.85 6.57 -8.16
N ALA A 167 -0.02 5.54 -8.30
CA ALA A 167 -0.52 4.22 -8.64
C ALA A 167 0.40 3.15 -8.03
N HIS A 168 -0.19 2.26 -7.24
CA HIS A 168 0.50 1.13 -6.63
C HIS A 168 -0.12 -0.16 -7.16
N VAL A 169 0.71 -0.99 -7.78
CA VAL A 169 0.24 -2.24 -8.42
C VAL A 169 0.99 -3.42 -7.84
N PHE A 170 0.23 -4.39 -7.34
CA PHE A 170 0.75 -5.59 -6.72
C PHE A 170 0.19 -6.85 -7.39
N SER A 171 1.07 -7.66 -7.97
CA SER A 171 0.72 -8.99 -8.46
C SER A 171 0.85 -10.02 -7.34
N THR A 172 -0.19 -10.82 -7.13
CA THR A 172 -0.19 -11.89 -6.14
C THR A 172 0.34 -13.20 -6.71
N THR A 173 0.88 -14.05 -5.84
CA THR A 173 1.38 -15.38 -6.20
C THR A 173 0.28 -16.33 -6.69
N ASP A 174 -1.00 -16.04 -6.41
CA ASP A 174 -2.16 -16.80 -6.90
C ASP A 174 -2.76 -16.26 -8.20
N GLY A 175 -2.08 -15.34 -8.90
CA GLY A 175 -2.43 -14.89 -10.26
C GLY A 175 -3.49 -13.78 -10.31
N TYR A 176 -3.62 -13.02 -9.22
CA TYR A 176 -4.48 -11.84 -9.14
C TYR A 176 -3.64 -10.58 -9.04
N SER A 177 -4.29 -9.45 -9.23
CA SER A 177 -3.73 -8.11 -9.15
C SER A 177 -4.52 -7.31 -8.11
N LEU A 178 -3.81 -6.40 -7.46
CA LEU A 178 -4.36 -5.35 -6.62
C LEU A 178 -3.75 -4.04 -7.12
N ASP A 179 -4.58 -3.18 -7.73
CA ASP A 179 -4.19 -1.89 -8.29
C ASP A 179 -4.85 -0.78 -7.48
N VAL A 180 -4.07 0.12 -6.88
CA VAL A 180 -4.52 1.27 -6.08
C VAL A 180 -4.17 2.55 -6.85
N PHE A 181 -5.12 3.44 -7.07
CA PHE A 181 -4.99 4.72 -7.80
C PHE A 181 -5.51 5.91 -6.99
#